data_AF-A0A2A2I948-F1
#
_entry.id   AF-A0A2A2I948-F1
#
_cell.length_a   1.000
_cell.length_b   1.000
_cell.length_c   1.000
_cell.angle_alpha   90.00
_cell.angle_beta   90.00
_cell.angle_gamma   90.00
#
_symmetry.space_group_name_H-M   'P 1'
#
loop_
_entity.id
_entity.type
_entity.pdbx_description
1 polymer ?
#
loop_
_entity_poly.entity_id
_entity_poly.type
_entity_poly.pdbx_seq_one_letter_code
_entity_poly.pdbx_strand_id
1 'polypeptide(L)' 'MVFIPTEKGYNVKKVSEKKMIDQIKEFDNNFPDGVYAIPRSSNEPRVKVRALYDYCKNRGITPADISEDEMEHFLKR' A
#
# COMPACT_ATOMS: atom_id res chain seq x y z
N MET A 1 2.28 7.90 23.24
CA MET A 1 0.86 8.10 23.62
C MET A 1 0.09 6.97 22.94
N VAL A 2 -0.82 6.28 23.64
CA VAL A 2 -1.57 5.13 23.09
C VAL A 2 -3.04 5.48 23.05
N PHE A 3 -3.67 5.22 21.90
CA PHE A 3 -5.10 5.39 21.68
C PHE A 3 -5.80 4.05 21.93
N ILE A 4 -6.82 4.06 22.80
CA ILE A 4 -7.59 2.87 23.16
C ILE A 4 -9.00 3.05 22.58
N PRO A 5 -9.42 2.23 21.60
CA PRO A 5 -10.75 2.30 21.01
C PRO A 5 -11.85 2.05 22.05
N THR A 6 -12.98 2.74 21.91
CA THR A 6 -14.20 2.57 22.70
C THR A 6 -15.42 2.72 21.80
N GLU A 7 -16.61 2.32 22.26
CA GLU A 7 -17.85 2.46 21.49
C GLU A 7 -18.14 3.90 21.03
N LYS A 8 -17.61 4.91 21.73
CA LYS A 8 -17.88 6.34 21.47
C LYS A 8 -16.65 7.12 20.97
N GLY A 9 -15.53 6.47 20.68
CA GLY A 9 -14.29 7.14 20.25
C GLY A 9 -13.03 6.53 20.84
N TYR A 10 -12.07 7.36 21.27
CA TYR A 10 -10.78 6.89 21.78
C TYR A 10 -10.43 7.52 23.12
N ASN A 11 -9.96 6.69 24.06
CA ASN A 11 -9.26 7.16 25.24
C ASN A 11 -7.77 7.30 24.94
N VAL A 12 -7.15 8.36 25.48
CA VAL A 12 -5.73 8.60 25.25
C VAL A 12 -4.92 8.43 26.52
N LYS A 13 -3.95 7.52 26.49
CA LYS A 13 -3.07 7.22 27.62
C LYS A 13 -1.64 7.65 27.31
N LYS A 14 -1.05 8.47 28.19
CA LYS A 14 0.38 8.77 28.13
C LYS A 14 1.16 7.50 28.51
N VAL A 15 2.19 7.17 27.73
CA VAL A 15 3.09 6.05 27.99
C VAL A 15 4.49 6.56 28.27
N SER A 16 5.29 5.78 28.99
CA SER A 16 6.69 6.09 29.24
C SER A 16 7.49 6.05 27.94
N GLU A 17 8.59 6.82 27.90
CA GLU A 17 9.49 6.90 26.75
C GLU A 17 10.06 5.53 26.37
N LYS A 18 10.51 4.74 27.35
CA LYS A 18 10.98 3.36 27.14
C LYS A 18 9.95 2.50 26.40
N LYS A 19 8.69 2.52 26.85
CA LYS A 19 7.61 1.74 26.23
C LYS A 19 7.33 2.20 24.80
N MET A 20 7.48 3.50 24.53
CA MET A 20 7.35 4.06 23.19
C MET A 20 8.46 3.58 22.26
N ILE A 21 9.71 3.59 22.73
CA ILE A 21 10.87 3.09 21.98
C ILE A 21 10.73 1.60 21.66
N ASP A 22 10.29 0.79 22.62
CA ASP A 22 10.10 -0.65 22.42
C ASP A 22 9.03 -0.94 21.35
N GLN A 23 7.94 -0.18 21.33
CA GLN A 23 6.89 -0.30 20.31
C GLN A 23 7.37 0.11 18.91
N ILE A 24 8.21 1.14 18.81
CA ILE A 24 8.81 1.54 17.53
C ILE A 24 9.71 0.43 17.00
N LYS A 25 10.58 -0.13 17.86
CA LYS A 25 11.45 -1.25 17.47
C LYS A 25 10.66 -2.47 17.04
N GLU A 26 9.59 -2.81 17.74
CA GLU A 26 8.71 -3.92 17.37
C GLU A 26 8.08 -3.69 15.99
N PHE A 27 7.59 -2.49 15.71
CA PHE A 27 7.07 -2.12 14.40
C PHE A 27 8.14 -2.22 13.30
N ASP A 28 9.31 -1.61 13.51
CA ASP A 28 10.40 -1.61 12.52
C ASP A 28 10.93 -3.02 12.23
N ASN A 29 11.02 -3.88 13.26
CA ASN A 29 11.44 -5.27 13.10
C ASN A 29 10.47 -6.10 12.23
N ASN A 30 9.20 -5.68 12.10
CA ASN A 30 8.24 -6.34 11.22
C ASN A 30 8.40 -5.92 9.74
N PHE A 31 9.24 -4.93 9.44
CA PHE A 31 9.55 -4.47 8.09
C PHE A 31 11.07 -4.42 7.88
N PRO A 32 11.76 -5.57 7.84
CA PRO A 32 13.24 -5.63 7.82
C PRO A 32 13.87 -4.95 6.60
N ASP A 33 13.15 -4.90 5.49
CA ASP A 33 13.50 -4.21 4.25
C ASP A 33 12.84 -2.82 4.12
N GLY A 34 12.03 -2.41 5.11
CA GLY A 34 11.23 -1.19 5.10
C GLY A 34 10.12 -1.20 4.04
N VAL A 35 9.83 -2.35 3.42
CA VAL A 35 8.83 -2.47 2.35
C VAL A 35 7.59 -3.15 2.90
N TYR A 36 6.49 -2.41 2.96
CA TYR A 36 5.17 -2.99 3.17
C TYR A 36 4.41 -3.06 1.84
N ALA A 37 4.10 -4.28 1.42
CA ALA A 37 3.24 -4.52 0.26
C ALA A 37 2.14 -5.50 0.66
N ILE A 38 0.88 -5.18 0.33
CA ILE A 38 -0.22 -6.13 0.46
C ILE A 38 0.01 -7.22 -0.61
N PRO A 39 0.19 -8.49 -0.22
CA PRO A 39 0.36 -9.56 -1.18
C PRO A 39 -0.92 -9.71 -1.99
N ARG A 40 -0.80 -9.77 -3.32
CA ARG A 40 -1.92 -10.09 -4.20
C ARG A 40 -2.27 -11.57 -4.13
N SER A 41 -3.53 -11.91 -4.39
CA SER A 41 -3.90 -13.31 -4.58
C SER A 41 -3.15 -13.90 -5.79
N SER A 42 -2.90 -15.21 -5.78
CA SER A 42 -2.14 -15.89 -6.86
C SER A 42 -2.77 -15.75 -8.24
N ASN A 43 -4.07 -15.44 -8.28
CA ASN A 43 -4.86 -15.41 -9.50
C ASN A 43 -5.04 -13.98 -10.05
N GLU A 44 -4.53 -12.97 -9.34
CA GLU A 44 -4.59 -11.57 -9.79
C GLU A 44 -3.46 -11.25 -10.77
N PRO A 45 -3.78 -10.72 -11.97
CA PRO A 45 -2.76 -10.33 -12.93
C PRO A 45 -1.91 -9.17 -12.42
N ARG A 46 -0.62 -9.19 -12.75
CA ARG A 46 0.32 -8.09 -12.50
C ARG A 46 0.23 -7.05 -13.60
N VAL A 47 0.12 -5.78 -13.23
CA VAL A 47 0.13 -4.66 -14.19
C VAL A 47 1.57 -4.27 -14.51
N LYS A 48 1.90 -4.15 -15.81
CA LYS A 48 3.15 -3.57 -16.32
C LYS A 48 3.08 -2.04 -16.23
N VAL A 49 3.12 -1.50 -15.01
CA VAL A 49 2.85 -0.07 -14.72
C VAL A 49 3.67 0.90 -15.57
N ARG A 50 4.96 0.62 -15.82
CA ARG A 50 5.82 1.49 -16.65
C ARG A 50 5.35 1.54 -18.11
N ALA A 51 5.07 0.38 -18.70
CA ALA A 51 4.59 0.31 -20.08
C ALA A 51 3.22 0.98 -20.24
N LEU A 52 2.32 0.78 -19.27
CA LEU A 52 1.03 1.44 -19.22
C LEU A 52 1.18 2.97 -19.12
N TYR A 53 2.07 3.43 -18.24
CA TYR A 53 2.34 4.85 -18.06
C TYR A 53 2.86 5.50 -19.35
N ASP A 54 3.85 4.89 -20.01
CA ASP A 54 4.41 5.42 -21.25
C ASP A 54 3.38 5.46 -22.38
N TYR A 55 2.53 4.43 -22.47
CA TYR A 55 1.41 4.38 -23.41
C TYR A 55 0.42 5.54 -23.22
N CYS A 56 -0.06 5.71 -21.99
CA CYS A 56 -0.97 6.77 -21.62
C CYS A 56 -0.35 8.15 -21.88
N LYS A 57 0.91 8.34 -21.45
CA LYS A 57 1.66 9.58 -21.62
C LYS A 57 1.81 9.97 -23.09
N ASN A 58 2.16 9.03 -23.96
CA ASN A 58 2.34 9.30 -25.39
C ASN A 58 1.05 9.68 -26.11
N ARG A 59 -0.11 9.29 -25.55
CA ARG A 59 -1.44 9.59 -26.09
C ARG A 59 -2.15 10.74 -25.41
N GLY A 60 -1.58 11.28 -24.33
CA GLY A 60 -2.21 12.33 -23.52
C GLY A 60 -3.47 11.87 -22.80
N ILE A 61 -3.59 10.57 -22.50
CA ILE A 61 -4.73 9.97 -21.80
C ILE A 61 -4.32 9.44 -20.43
N THR A 62 -5.28 9.11 -19.58
CA THR A 62 -5.05 8.46 -18.29
C THR A 62 -5.41 6.97 -18.38
N PRO A 63 -4.93 6.13 -17.43
CA PRO A 63 -5.36 4.73 -17.37
C PRO A 63 -6.86 4.51 -17.19
N ALA A 64 -7.62 5.53 -16.77
CA ALA A 64 -9.08 5.45 -16.68
C ALA A 64 -9.76 5.58 -18.05
N ASP A 65 -9.04 6.10 -19.05
CA ASP A 65 -9.55 6.35 -20.40
C ASP A 65 -9.28 5.19 -21.37
N ILE A 66 -8.55 4.15 -20.94
CA ILE A 66 -8.24 2.99 -21.79
C ILE A 66 -9.33 1.93 -21.68
N SER A 67 -9.60 1.22 -22.78
CA SER A 67 -10.56 0.12 -22.76
C SER A 67 -10.03 -1.11 -22.01
N GLU A 68 -10.92 -2.03 -21.64
CA GLU A 68 -10.53 -3.31 -21.04
C GLU A 68 -9.61 -4.12 -21.96
N ASP A 69 -9.89 -4.12 -23.27
CA ASP A 69 -9.06 -4.79 -24.28
C ASP A 69 -7.65 -4.19 -24.35
N GLU A 70 -7.54 -2.85 -24.29
CA GLU A 70 -6.24 -2.17 -24.25
C GLU A 70 -5.50 -2.47 -22.94
N MET A 71 -6.22 -2.56 -21.81
CA MET A 71 -5.66 -2.88 -20.50
C MET A 71 -5.03 -4.28 -20.46
N GLU A 72 -5.62 -5.28 -21.12
CA GLU A 72 -5.12 -6.67 -21.13
C GLU A 72 -3.67 -6.78 -21.65
N HIS A 73 -3.24 -5.92 -22.58
CA HIS A 73 -1.86 -5.89 -23.05
C HIS A 73 -0.84 -5.58 -21.94
N PHE A 74 -1.28 -4.87 -20.90
CA PHE A 74 -0.47 -4.49 -19.75
C PHE A 74 -0.56 -5.48 -18.59
N LEU A 75 -1.42 -6.51 -18.68
CA LEU A 75 -1.53 -7.54 -17.67
C LEU A 75 -0.53 -8.67 -17.91
N LYS A 76 0.11 -9.14 -16.84
CA LYS A 76 1.00 -10.31 -16.79
C LYS A 76 0.40 -11.32 -15.83
N ARG A 77 0.01 -12.48 -16.35
CA ARG A 77 -0.50 -13.63 -15.60
C ARG A 77 0.65 -14.54 -15.21
#